data_AF-A0A423KNI6-F1
#
_entry.id   AF-A0A423KNI6-F1
#
_cell.length_a   1.000
_cell.length_b   1.000
_cell.length_c   1.000
_cell.angle_alpha   90.00
_cell.angle_beta   90.00
_cell.angle_gamma   90.00
#
_symmetry.space_group_name_H-M   'P 1'
#
loop_
_entity.id
_entity.type
_entity.pdbx_description
1 polymer ?
#
loop_
_entity_poly.entity_id
_entity_poly.type
_entity_poly.pdbx_seq_one_letter_code
_entity_poly.pdbx_strand_id
1 'polypeptide(L)'
;MCNHLEISGRNLQQRIDALFKNGHVSNGEKRRLHAIRFLGNDAAHEIKEPEYHDIRVALDIIEHLLNNVFILERKAGYLNTVTENYVDFIKLLKACAHNHVPDKAFSLAELLGKQIKLIPSGPSFDQFELQLSQEVDSGVIKFLTKSSVEIGKGKKISLYEINELQLYDDEDFDFIFDDENPF
;
A
#
# COMPACT_ATOMS: atom_id res chain seq x y z
N MET A 1 0.59 7.99 17.62
CA MET A 1 0.45 8.41 16.21
C MET A 1 1.69 9.10 15.66
N CYS A 2 1.96 10.39 15.96
CA CYS A 2 3.06 11.12 15.33
C CYS A 2 4.45 10.49 15.52
N ASN A 3 4.72 9.82 16.64
CA ASN A 3 5.99 9.10 16.86
C ASN A 3 6.10 7.87 15.96
N HIS A 4 5.01 7.13 15.79
CA HIS A 4 4.98 5.90 14.97
C HIS A 4 5.11 6.23 13.49
N LEU A 5 4.52 7.33 13.04
CA LEU A 5 4.66 7.85 11.68
C LEU A 5 5.96 8.67 11.48
N GLU A 6 6.88 8.63 12.45
CA GLU A 6 8.17 9.33 12.43
C GLU A 6 8.08 10.84 12.07
N ILE A 7 6.96 11.46 12.47
CA ILE A 7 6.66 12.84 12.12
C ILE A 7 7.51 13.79 12.94
N SER A 8 8.41 14.47 12.23
CA SER A 8 9.30 15.49 12.75
C SER A 8 8.56 16.78 13.10
N GLY A 9 8.98 17.44 14.19
CA GLY A 9 8.45 18.74 14.61
C GLY A 9 8.85 19.07 16.04
N ARG A 10 9.15 20.33 16.32
CA ARG A 10 9.63 20.79 17.63
C ARG A 10 8.53 20.86 18.70
N ASN A 11 7.28 20.93 18.27
CA ASN A 11 6.11 20.99 19.15
C ASN A 11 4.88 20.34 18.50
N LEU A 12 3.83 20.10 19.28
CA LEU A 12 2.63 19.39 18.82
C LEU A 12 1.96 20.08 17.62
N GLN A 13 1.95 21.43 17.57
CA GLN A 13 1.41 22.18 16.44
C GLN A 13 2.12 21.83 15.13
N GLN A 14 3.46 21.89 15.13
CA GLN A 14 4.27 21.56 13.95
C GLN A 14 4.06 20.11 13.51
N ARG A 15 3.89 19.20 14.47
CA ARG A 15 3.64 17.79 14.18
C ARG A 15 2.26 17.55 13.56
N ILE A 16 1.22 18.25 14.01
CA ILE A 16 -0.11 18.22 13.39
C ILE A 16 -0.06 18.77 11.96
N ASP A 17 0.68 19.86 11.74
CA ASP A 17 0.85 20.42 10.40
C ASP A 17 1.64 19.50 9.47
N ALA A 18 2.66 18.82 9.99
CA ALA A 18 3.45 17.85 9.24
C ALA A 18 2.64 16.60 8.87
N LEU A 19 1.75 16.12 9.73
CA LEU A 19 0.82 15.02 9.40
C LEU A 19 -0.01 15.31 8.16
N PHE A 20 -0.53 16.53 8.05
CA PHE A 20 -1.29 16.95 6.88
C PHE A 20 -0.41 17.07 5.63
N LYS A 21 0.78 17.66 5.77
CA LYS A 21 1.72 17.82 4.64
C LYS A 21 2.16 16.48 4.07
N ASN A 22 2.30 15.46 4.91
CA ASN A 22 2.67 14.11 4.50
C ASN A 22 1.46 13.27 4.04
N GLY A 23 0.26 13.86 3.98
CA GLY A 23 -0.93 13.18 3.47
C GLY A 23 -1.58 12.17 4.42
N HIS A 24 -1.07 11.99 5.65
CA HIS A 24 -1.63 11.03 6.61
C HIS A 24 -2.99 11.46 7.17
N VAL A 25 -3.33 12.75 7.08
CA VAL A 25 -4.64 13.28 7.51
C VAL A 25 -5.12 14.32 6.51
N SER A 26 -6.44 14.40 6.36
CA SER A 26 -7.12 15.43 5.60
C SER A 26 -7.02 16.82 6.27
N ASN A 27 -7.32 17.86 5.50
CA ASN A 27 -7.33 19.23 6.04
C ASN A 27 -8.40 19.41 7.14
N GLY A 28 -9.53 18.68 7.06
CA GLY A 28 -10.57 18.70 8.07
C GLY A 28 -10.10 18.08 9.39
N GLU A 29 -9.42 16.94 9.31
CA GLU A 29 -8.80 16.27 10.45
C GLU A 29 -7.72 17.13 11.11
N LYS A 30 -6.87 17.79 10.32
CA LYS A 30 -5.89 18.76 10.83
C LYS A 30 -6.55 19.86 11.67
N ARG A 31 -7.65 20.45 11.19
CA ARG A 31 -8.38 21.51 11.92
C ARG A 31 -8.93 21.00 13.25
N ARG A 32 -9.51 19.80 13.26
CA ARG A 32 -10.03 19.18 14.49
C ARG A 32 -8.92 18.85 15.49
N LEU A 33 -7.77 18.36 15.02
CA LEU A 33 -6.58 18.14 15.86
C LEU A 33 -6.06 19.42 16.52
N HIS A 34 -6.04 20.53 15.77
CA HIS A 34 -5.69 21.83 16.35
C HIS A 34 -6.72 22.28 17.40
N ALA A 35 -8.02 22.06 17.18
CA ALA A 35 -9.06 22.35 18.17
C ALA A 35 -8.86 21.56 19.47
N ILE A 36 -8.56 20.26 19.38
CA ILE A 36 -8.25 19.42 20.55
C ILE A 36 -6.99 19.90 21.26
N ARG A 37 -5.95 20.31 20.50
CA ARG A 37 -4.75 20.90 21.08
C ARG A 37 -5.06 22.17 21.87
N PHE A 38 -5.93 23.04 21.35
CA PHE A 38 -6.34 24.24 22.08
C PHE A 38 -7.12 23.87 23.34
N LEU A 39 -8.09 22.95 23.26
CA LEU A 39 -8.82 22.45 24.43
C LEU A 39 -7.88 21.94 25.54
N GLY A 40 -6.87 21.14 25.18
CA GLY A 40 -5.89 20.62 26.13
C GLY A 40 -4.95 21.69 26.69
N ASN A 41 -4.54 22.66 25.86
CA ASN A 41 -3.72 23.78 26.30
C ASN A 41 -4.48 24.69 27.28
N ASP A 42 -5.74 24.97 27.01
CA ASP A 42 -6.60 25.80 27.87
C ASP A 42 -6.82 25.08 29.20
N ALA A 43 -7.09 23.77 29.16
CA ALA A 43 -7.21 22.95 30.37
C ALA A 43 -5.93 22.95 31.23
N ALA A 44 -4.76 22.82 30.60
CA ALA A 44 -3.48 22.71 31.29
C ALA A 44 -2.93 24.06 31.78
N HIS A 45 -3.04 25.12 30.98
CA HIS A 45 -2.49 26.43 31.31
C HIS A 45 -3.45 27.29 32.15
N GLU A 46 -4.76 27.18 31.91
CA GLU A 46 -5.76 28.02 32.59
C GLU A 46 -6.43 27.29 33.77
N ILE A 47 -6.09 26.02 34.03
CA ILE A 47 -6.75 25.15 35.03
C ILE A 47 -8.27 25.19 34.84
N LYS A 48 -8.70 25.30 33.58
CA LYS A 48 -10.10 25.36 33.19
C LYS A 48 -10.59 23.94 33.00
N GLU A 49 -11.55 23.52 33.82
CA GLU A 49 -12.20 22.24 33.63
C GLU A 49 -12.93 22.24 32.28
N PRO A 50 -12.58 21.33 31.35
CA PRO A 50 -13.30 21.23 30.08
C PRO A 50 -14.69 20.67 30.31
N GLU A 51 -15.66 21.13 29.52
CA GLU A 51 -17.00 20.57 29.55
C GLU A 51 -16.97 19.10 29.14
N TYR A 52 -17.76 18.26 29.81
CA TYR A 52 -17.84 16.83 29.52
C TYR A 52 -18.14 16.56 28.03
N HIS A 53 -19.00 17.38 27.43
CA HIS A 53 -19.34 17.30 26.02
C HIS A 53 -18.11 17.50 25.11
N ASP A 54 -17.27 18.49 25.41
CA ASP A 54 -16.09 18.81 24.61
C ASP A 54 -15.04 17.69 24.68
N ILE A 55 -14.86 17.09 25.86
CA ILE A 55 -14.00 15.92 26.04
C ILE A 55 -14.54 14.74 25.24
N ARG A 56 -15.86 14.51 25.27
CA ARG A 56 -16.46 13.40 24.53
C ARG A 56 -16.26 13.56 23.03
N VAL A 57 -16.52 14.75 22.49
CA VAL A 57 -16.31 15.06 21.07
C VAL A 57 -14.83 14.91 20.71
N ALA A 58 -13.91 15.36 21.56
CA ALA A 58 -12.47 15.19 21.33
C ALA A 58 -12.06 13.72 21.25
N LEU A 59 -12.59 12.87 22.13
CA LEU A 59 -12.34 11.42 22.11
C LEU A 59 -12.89 10.75 20.85
N ASP A 60 -14.13 11.06 20.45
CA ASP A 60 -14.73 10.50 19.24
C ASP A 60 -13.90 10.87 17.99
N ILE A 61 -13.37 12.11 17.94
CA ILE A 61 -12.47 12.55 16.87
C ILE A 61 -11.14 11.77 16.88
N ILE A 62 -10.54 11.56 18.06
CA ILE A 62 -9.29 10.81 18.19
C ILE A 62 -9.50 9.35 17.76
N GLU A 63 -10.59 8.73 18.17
CA GLU A 63 -10.93 7.36 17.77
C GLU A 63 -11.07 7.25 16.26
N HIS A 64 -11.81 8.16 15.63
CA HIS A 64 -11.94 8.18 14.18
C HIS A 64 -10.58 8.34 13.47
N LEU A 65 -9.71 9.21 13.98
CA LEU A 65 -8.36 9.39 13.44
C LEU A 65 -7.50 8.13 13.55
N LEU A 66 -7.52 7.46 14.71
CA LEU A 66 -6.77 6.22 14.90
C LEU A 66 -7.30 5.11 13.99
N ASN A 67 -8.62 5.00 13.85
CA ASN A 67 -9.25 4.05 12.94
C ASN A 67 -8.82 4.29 11.49
N ASN A 68 -8.84 5.54 11.02
CA ASN A 68 -8.42 5.86 9.65
C ASN A 68 -6.94 5.55 9.44
N VAL A 69 -6.07 6.07 10.30
CA VAL A 69 -4.61 6.02 10.11
C VAL A 69 -4.01 4.62 10.29
N PHE A 70 -4.56 3.80 11.20
CA PHE A 70 -3.95 2.51 11.56
C PHE A 70 -4.78 1.30 11.13
N ILE A 71 -6.10 1.38 11.25
CA ILE A 71 -6.95 0.21 11.03
C ILE A 71 -7.39 0.14 9.58
N LEU A 72 -7.88 1.25 9.01
CA LEU A 72 -8.34 1.27 7.63
C LEU A 72 -7.19 1.10 6.65
N GLU A 73 -6.03 1.71 6.88
CA GLU A 73 -4.84 1.48 6.03
C GLU A 73 -4.46 -0.02 5.99
N ARG A 74 -4.43 -0.69 7.15
CA ARG A 74 -4.17 -2.14 7.21
C ARG A 74 -5.23 -2.95 6.48
N LYS A 75 -6.51 -2.60 6.65
CA LYS A 75 -7.63 -3.30 5.99
C LYS A 75 -7.69 -3.04 4.49
N ALA A 76 -7.35 -1.83 4.06
CA ALA A 76 -7.28 -1.43 2.67
C ALA A 76 -6.14 -2.13 1.93
N GLY A 77 -5.07 -2.52 2.64
CA GLY A 77 -4.02 -3.39 2.09
C GLY A 77 -4.52 -4.73 1.55
N TYR A 78 -5.71 -5.21 1.96
CA TYR A 78 -6.35 -6.40 1.39
C TYR A 78 -7.17 -6.12 0.13
N LEU A 79 -7.34 -4.84 -0.24
CA LEU A 79 -8.05 -4.45 -1.45
C LEU A 79 -7.07 -4.35 -2.60
N ASN A 80 -7.47 -4.87 -3.76
CA ASN A 80 -6.73 -4.67 -5.00
C ASN A 80 -6.88 -3.20 -5.44
N THR A 81 -5.90 -2.36 -5.11
CA THR A 81 -5.85 -0.94 -5.53
C THR A 81 -5.17 -0.78 -6.89
N VAL A 82 -5.26 0.42 -7.47
CA VAL A 82 -4.51 0.75 -8.69
C VAL A 82 -3.02 0.63 -8.40
N THR A 83 -2.30 0.08 -9.36
CA THR A 83 -0.86 -0.16 -9.28
C THR A 83 -0.14 1.16 -9.56
N GLU A 84 0.12 1.96 -8.52
CA GLU A 84 0.67 3.32 -8.70
C GLU A 84 2.18 3.32 -8.98
N ASN A 85 2.89 2.28 -8.56
CA ASN A 85 4.33 2.16 -8.71
C ASN A 85 4.75 0.73 -9.10
N TYR A 86 6.02 0.57 -9.48
CA TYR A 86 6.56 -0.71 -9.92
C TYR A 86 6.60 -1.78 -8.81
N VAL A 87 6.73 -1.38 -7.53
CA VAL A 87 6.72 -2.32 -6.41
C VAL A 87 5.34 -2.98 -6.27
N ASP A 88 4.28 -2.19 -6.37
CA ASP A 88 2.91 -2.70 -6.35
C ASP A 88 2.63 -3.57 -7.58
N PHE A 89 3.24 -3.26 -8.72
CA PHE A 89 3.15 -4.06 -9.93
C PHE A 89 3.74 -5.46 -9.73
N ILE A 90 4.93 -5.56 -9.11
CA ILE A 90 5.55 -6.85 -8.79
C ILE A 90 4.72 -7.64 -7.77
N LYS A 91 4.16 -6.99 -6.75
CA LYS A 91 3.26 -7.66 -5.79
C LYS A 91 2.03 -8.25 -6.48
N LEU A 92 1.38 -7.48 -7.35
CA LEU A 92 0.24 -7.94 -8.14
C LEU A 92 0.64 -9.10 -9.06
N LEU A 93 1.79 -8.98 -9.72
CA LEU A 93 2.33 -10.00 -10.61
C LEU A 93 2.62 -11.31 -9.86
N LYS A 94 3.22 -11.23 -8.67
CA LYS A 94 3.47 -12.39 -7.78
C LYS A 94 2.15 -13.04 -7.36
N ALA A 95 1.17 -12.25 -6.92
CA ALA A 95 -0.15 -12.76 -6.54
C ALA A 95 -0.89 -13.44 -7.72
N CYS A 96 -0.75 -12.89 -8.93
CA CYS A 96 -1.27 -13.51 -10.14
C CYS A 96 -0.52 -14.81 -10.45
N ALA A 97 0.80 -14.85 -10.33
CA ALA A 97 1.63 -16.03 -10.59
C ALA A 97 1.28 -17.21 -9.66
N HIS A 98 0.98 -16.96 -8.38
CA HIS A 98 0.50 -18.01 -7.45
C HIS A 98 -0.78 -18.72 -7.91
N ASN A 99 -1.60 -18.08 -8.75
CA ASN A 99 -2.86 -18.64 -9.23
C ASN A 99 -2.74 -19.37 -10.58
N HIS A 100 -1.53 -19.46 -11.15
CA HIS A 100 -1.28 -20.05 -12.46
C HIS A 100 -0.50 -21.37 -12.35
N VAL A 101 -0.72 -22.26 -13.33
CA VAL A 101 -0.12 -23.60 -13.37
C VAL A 101 1.36 -23.49 -13.79
N PRO A 102 2.30 -24.17 -13.09
CA PRO A 102 3.75 -23.97 -13.24
C PRO A 102 4.40 -24.35 -14.59
N ASP A 103 3.73 -25.05 -15.51
CA ASP A 103 4.35 -25.56 -16.76
C ASP A 103 3.79 -24.91 -18.04
N LYS A 104 3.40 -23.64 -17.98
CA LYS A 104 2.93 -22.91 -19.16
C LYS A 104 3.61 -21.55 -19.26
N ALA A 105 4.10 -21.23 -20.45
CA ALA A 105 4.57 -19.90 -20.78
C ALA A 105 3.38 -18.95 -20.98
N PHE A 106 3.36 -17.83 -20.26
CA PHE A 106 2.30 -16.82 -20.31
C PHE A 106 2.83 -15.50 -20.86
N SER A 107 2.08 -14.83 -21.71
CA SER A 107 2.33 -13.41 -21.96
C SER A 107 1.99 -12.59 -20.69
N LEU A 108 2.58 -11.40 -20.56
CA LEU A 108 2.28 -10.53 -19.41
C LEU A 108 0.78 -10.24 -19.26
N ALA A 109 0.08 -10.05 -20.38
CA ALA A 109 -1.36 -9.83 -20.40
C ALA A 109 -2.17 -11.06 -19.96
N GLU A 110 -1.72 -12.27 -20.30
CA GLU A 110 -2.37 -13.52 -19.87
C GLU A 110 -2.13 -13.79 -18.38
N LEU A 111 -0.90 -13.57 -17.91
CA LEU A 111 -0.53 -13.73 -16.51
C LEU A 111 -1.34 -12.79 -15.60
N LEU A 112 -1.53 -11.54 -16.05
CA LEU A 112 -2.31 -10.54 -15.33
C LEU A 112 -3.83 -10.71 -15.50
N GLY A 113 -4.29 -11.39 -16.55
CA GLY A 113 -5.71 -11.70 -16.78
C GLY A 113 -6.66 -10.50 -16.58
N LYS A 114 -7.55 -10.60 -15.59
CA LYS A 114 -8.56 -9.55 -15.29
C LYS A 114 -7.99 -8.38 -14.49
N GLN A 115 -6.81 -8.56 -13.89
CA GLN A 115 -6.14 -7.62 -13.02
C GLN A 115 -5.38 -6.56 -13.83
N ILE A 116 -5.24 -6.74 -15.15
CA ILE A 116 -4.66 -5.73 -16.05
C ILE A 116 -5.37 -4.37 -15.95
N LYS A 117 -6.66 -4.35 -15.59
CA LYS A 117 -7.45 -3.12 -15.36
C LYS A 117 -6.95 -2.27 -14.18
N LEU A 118 -6.16 -2.86 -13.28
CA LEU A 118 -5.60 -2.20 -12.11
C LEU A 118 -4.27 -1.52 -12.43
N ILE A 119 -3.72 -1.72 -13.62
CA ILE A 119 -2.45 -1.12 -14.02
C ILE A 119 -2.73 0.13 -14.85
N PRO A 120 -2.00 1.24 -14.62
CA PRO A 120 -2.16 2.45 -15.42
C PRO A 120 -1.87 2.17 -16.90
N SER A 121 -2.86 2.42 -17.76
CA SER A 121 -2.71 2.25 -19.21
C SER A 121 -1.71 3.26 -19.79
N GLY A 122 -0.96 2.86 -20.82
CA GLY A 122 -0.09 3.75 -21.59
C GLY A 122 1.39 3.67 -21.17
N PRO A 123 2.12 4.80 -21.11
CA PRO A 123 3.58 4.81 -20.99
C PRO A 123 4.09 4.17 -19.69
N SER A 124 3.30 4.18 -18.61
CA SER A 124 3.66 3.54 -17.34
C SER A 124 3.70 2.01 -17.46
N PHE A 125 2.76 1.40 -18.21
CA PHE A 125 2.76 -0.03 -18.45
C PHE A 125 4.00 -0.46 -19.25
N ASP A 126 4.35 0.29 -20.29
CA ASP A 126 5.53 0.02 -21.12
C ASP A 126 6.83 0.13 -20.29
N GLN A 127 6.89 1.09 -19.35
CA GLN A 127 8.00 1.24 -18.42
C GLN A 127 8.09 0.06 -17.44
N PHE A 128 6.96 -0.38 -16.87
CA PHE A 128 6.93 -1.54 -15.98
C PHE A 128 7.33 -2.83 -16.71
N GLU A 129 6.89 -3.02 -17.95
CA GLU A 129 7.30 -4.17 -18.76
C GLU A 129 8.80 -4.14 -19.09
N LEU A 130 9.34 -2.96 -19.42
CA LEU A 130 10.77 -2.80 -19.68
C LEU A 130 11.61 -3.09 -18.42
N GLN A 131 11.20 -2.56 -17.26
CA GLN A 131 11.88 -2.79 -16.00
C GLN A 131 11.78 -4.26 -15.56
N LEU A 132 10.61 -4.87 -15.67
CA LEU A 132 10.41 -6.30 -15.42
C LEU A 132 11.35 -7.15 -16.27
N SER A 133 11.42 -6.86 -17.58
CA SER A 133 12.35 -7.56 -18.46
C SER A 133 13.79 -7.45 -17.98
N GLN A 134 14.24 -6.24 -17.59
CA GLN A 134 15.61 -6.03 -17.12
C GLN A 134 15.90 -6.76 -15.80
N GLU A 135 14.93 -6.78 -14.88
CA GLU A 135 15.07 -7.45 -13.58
C GLU A 135 15.02 -8.98 -13.69
N VAL A 136 14.25 -9.51 -14.63
CA VAL A 136 14.26 -10.94 -14.98
C VAL A 136 15.58 -11.31 -15.66
N ASP A 137 16.04 -10.51 -16.63
CA ASP A 137 17.30 -10.75 -17.36
C ASP A 137 18.53 -10.64 -16.43
N SER A 138 18.47 -9.80 -15.39
CA SER A 138 19.52 -9.67 -14.38
C SER A 138 19.43 -10.68 -13.22
N GLY A 139 18.39 -11.50 -13.17
CA GLY A 139 18.18 -12.51 -12.13
C GLY A 139 17.78 -11.95 -10.77
N VAL A 140 17.32 -10.69 -10.71
CA VAL A 140 16.72 -10.09 -9.51
C VAL A 140 15.38 -10.75 -9.24
N ILE A 141 14.55 -10.90 -10.28
CA ILE A 141 13.29 -11.64 -10.23
C ILE A 141 13.57 -13.08 -10.61
N LYS A 142 13.46 -13.98 -9.63
CA LYS A 142 13.78 -15.39 -9.84
C LYS A 142 12.55 -16.31 -9.97
N PHE A 143 11.38 -15.80 -9.60
CA PHE A 143 10.11 -16.50 -9.78
C PHE A 143 9.59 -16.45 -11.23
N LEU A 144 10.21 -15.68 -12.12
CA LEU A 144 9.90 -15.65 -13.54
C LEU A 144 11.15 -15.95 -14.37
N THR A 145 10.94 -16.72 -15.43
CA THR A 145 11.94 -16.96 -16.48
C THR A 145 11.39 -16.42 -17.78
N LYS A 146 12.15 -15.57 -18.47
CA LYS A 146 11.73 -14.98 -19.74
C LYS A 146 12.10 -15.89 -20.90
N SER A 147 11.13 -16.19 -21.76
CA SER A 147 11.34 -16.74 -23.10
C SER A 147 10.77 -15.77 -24.13
N SER A 148 11.42 -15.62 -25.27
CA SER A 148 10.91 -14.76 -26.35
C SER A 148 10.42 -15.62 -27.50
N VAL A 149 9.19 -15.38 -27.97
CA VAL A 149 8.66 -16.04 -29.17
C VAL A 149 8.39 -14.99 -30.25
N GLU A 150 8.95 -15.21 -31.44
CA GLU A 150 8.63 -14.41 -32.63
C GLU A 150 7.31 -14.90 -33.22
N ILE A 151 6.28 -14.07 -33.18
CA ILE A 151 5.04 -14.32 -33.90
C ILE A 151 5.07 -13.48 -35.18
N GLY A 152 4.78 -14.12 -36.31
CA GLY A 152 5.01 -13.61 -37.66
C GLY A 152 4.66 -12.12 -37.88
N LYS A 153 5.52 -11.45 -38.67
CA LYS A 153 5.67 -9.99 -38.84
C LYS A 153 6.47 -9.27 -37.74
N GLY A 154 7.57 -9.85 -37.26
CA GLY A 154 8.61 -9.13 -36.51
C GLY A 154 8.20 -8.57 -35.14
N LYS A 155 7.02 -8.96 -34.62
CA LYS A 155 6.54 -8.55 -33.31
C LYS A 155 7.02 -9.59 -32.29
N LYS A 156 8.03 -9.22 -31.50
CA LYS A 156 8.53 -10.06 -30.41
C LYS A 156 7.55 -9.97 -29.24
N ILE A 157 7.04 -11.12 -28.78
CA ILE A 157 6.28 -11.20 -27.54
C ILE A 157 7.17 -11.84 -26.48
N SER A 158 7.29 -11.17 -25.35
CA SER A 158 7.93 -11.74 -24.15
C SER A 158 6.93 -12.68 -23.47
N LEU A 159 7.30 -13.94 -23.34
CA LEU A 159 6.59 -14.93 -22.54
C LEU A 159 7.36 -15.14 -21.23
N TYR A 160 6.63 -15.40 -20.16
CA TYR A 160 7.16 -15.63 -18.83
C TYR A 160 6.69 -17.00 -18.34
N GLU A 161 7.64 -17.78 -17.83
CA GLU A 161 7.41 -19.07 -17.20
C GLU A 161 7.65 -18.94 -15.69
N ILE A 162 6.77 -19.54 -14.88
CA ILE A 162 6.76 -19.32 -13.43
C ILE A 162 7.61 -20.39 -12.75
N ASN A 163 8.57 -19.96 -11.93
CA ASN A 163 9.33 -20.85 -11.07
C ASN A 163 8.69 -20.91 -9.67
N GLU A 164 7.86 -21.94 -9.45
CA GLU A 164 7.04 -22.11 -8.24
C GLU A 164 7.88 -22.18 -6.95
N LEU A 165 9.09 -22.73 -7.02
CA LEU A 165 9.98 -22.88 -5.87
C LEU A 165 10.52 -21.54 -5.35
N GLN A 166 10.47 -20.48 -6.17
CA GLN A 166 10.99 -19.15 -5.85
C GLN A 166 9.88 -18.13 -5.60
N LEU A 167 8.61 -18.58 -5.61
CA LEU A 167 7.47 -17.78 -5.16
C LEU A 167 7.39 -17.70 -3.63
N TYR A 168 8.00 -18.66 -2.92
CA TYR A 168 7.94 -18.81 -1.45
C TYR A 168 9.22 -18.33 -0.75
N ASP A 169 9.77 -17.16 -1.13
CA ASP A 169 10.88 -16.56 -0.38
C ASP A 169 10.39 -15.92 0.96
N ASP A 170 11.25 -16.01 1.98
CA ASP A 170 11.03 -15.95 3.44
C ASP A 170 10.25 -14.77 4.07
N GLU A 171 9.82 -13.75 3.31
CA GLU A 171 9.09 -12.59 3.87
C GLU A 171 7.55 -12.77 3.91
N ASP A 172 7.02 -13.85 3.33
CA ASP A 172 5.57 -14.13 3.36
C ASP A 172 5.10 -14.80 4.69
N PHE A 173 6.00 -15.00 5.66
CA PHE A 173 5.74 -15.70 6.92
C PHE A 173 4.96 -14.89 7.99
N ASP A 174 4.56 -13.66 7.69
CA ASP A 174 3.69 -12.86 8.59
C ASP A 174 2.18 -13.10 8.38
N PHE A 175 1.80 -13.99 7.46
CA PHE A 175 0.39 -14.25 7.10
C PHE A 175 -0.24 -15.50 7.75
N ILE A 176 0.21 -15.90 8.93
CA ILE A 176 -0.55 -16.85 9.77
C ILE A 176 -0.91 -16.17 11.09
N PHE A 177 -2.04 -15.47 11.11
CA PHE A 177 -2.84 -15.33 12.32
C PHE A 177 -4.31 -15.54 11.98
N ASP A 178 -4.72 -16.78 12.22
CA ASP A 178 -6.05 -17.28 12.58
C ASP A 178 -7.26 -16.48 12.07
N ASP A 179 -7.88 -17.06 11.03
CA ASP A 179 -9.28 -16.84 10.64
C ASP A 179 -10.28 -17.43 11.67
N GLU A 180 -9.87 -17.60 12.93
CA GLU A 180 -10.74 -18.02 14.03
C GLU A 180 -10.81 -16.95 15.13
N ASN A 181 -11.47 -15.81 14.86
CA ASN A 181 -12.25 -15.18 15.92
C ASN A 181 -13.35 -14.24 15.42
N PRO A 182 -14.63 -14.67 15.44
CA PRO A 182 -15.76 -13.79 15.24
C PRO A 182 -16.25 -13.26 16.60
N PHE A 183 -15.83 -12.05 16.97
CA PHE A 183 -16.51 -11.24 17.98
C PHE A 183 -16.74 -9.82 17.46
#